data_AF-A0A368FIW0-F1
#
_entry.id   AF-A0A368FIW0-F1
#
_cell.length_a   1.000
_cell.length_b   1.000
_cell.length_c   1.000
_cell.angle_alpha   90.00
_cell.angle_beta   90.00
_cell.angle_gamma   90.00
#
_symmetry.space_group_name_H-M   'P 1'
#
loop_
_entity.id
_entity.type
_entity.pdbx_description
1 polymer ?
#
loop_
_entity_poly.entity_id
_entity_poly.type
_entity_poly.pdbx_seq_one_letter_code
_entity_poly.pdbx_strand_id
1 'polypeptide(L)'
;MCRFDNYPYRCNQMLLVFLVVLLQSLTFAQALHGKANSKPNILSLWNFGRMGKCVLKYNPFIFNHYGCWCGSGGGYDPIDELDKCCMIHDKCYDAAVDSKICSGTLWQYVAMYKWKCVDHTAFCERK
;
A
#
# COMPACT_ATOMS: atom_id res chain seq x y z
N MET A 1 1.21 23.08 5.52
CA MET A 1 1.93 22.66 4.30
C MET A 1 3.12 21.80 4.75
N CYS A 2 2.92 20.50 4.99
CA CYS A 2 4.03 19.64 5.41
C CYS A 2 4.86 19.30 4.15
N ARG A 3 6.09 19.80 4.07
CA ARG A 3 7.07 19.43 3.04
C ARG A 3 7.46 17.97 3.22
N PHE A 4 7.33 17.17 2.17
CA PHE A 4 7.76 15.77 2.09
C PHE A 4 9.21 15.61 1.59
N ASP A 5 10.03 16.66 1.67
CA ASP A 5 11.28 16.72 0.89
C ASP A 5 12.57 16.47 1.70
N ASN A 6 12.55 15.96 2.93
CA ASN A 6 13.81 15.76 3.69
C ASN A 6 13.81 14.59 4.70
N TYR A 7 13.74 13.34 4.22
CA TYR A 7 14.31 12.22 4.97
C TYR A 7 15.30 11.43 4.09
N PRO A 8 16.60 11.75 4.22
CA PRO A 8 17.64 11.21 3.36
C PRO A 8 18.02 9.78 3.81
N TYR A 9 17.87 8.80 2.92
CA TYR A 9 18.68 7.57 2.81
C TYR A 9 18.66 6.48 3.91
N ARG A 10 17.58 6.27 4.69
CA ARG A 10 17.52 5.09 5.60
C ARG A 10 16.72 3.87 5.11
N CYS A 11 15.95 4.01 4.04
CA CYS A 11 15.02 2.97 3.57
C CYS A 11 15.40 2.35 2.21
N ASN A 12 16.61 2.57 1.70
CA ASN A 12 16.89 2.33 0.27
C ASN A 12 17.83 1.14 -0.02
N GLN A 13 17.28 0.07 -0.60
CA GLN A 13 18.03 -0.98 -1.33
C GLN A 13 18.17 -0.61 -2.82
N MET A 14 17.71 0.56 -3.31
CA MET A 14 17.59 0.75 -4.76
C MET A 14 18.88 1.11 -5.49
N LEU A 15 20.00 1.40 -4.82
CA LEU A 15 21.23 1.77 -5.55
C LEU A 15 21.82 0.60 -6.37
N LEU A 16 21.61 -0.65 -5.95
CA LEU A 16 22.13 -1.83 -6.65
C LEU A 16 21.20 -2.34 -7.77
N VAL A 17 19.89 -2.12 -7.65
CA VAL A 17 18.90 -2.66 -8.59
C VAL A 17 18.91 -1.91 -9.92
N PHE A 18 19.09 -0.58 -9.89
CA PHE A 18 19.16 0.23 -11.13
C PHE A 18 20.35 -0.16 -12.04
N LEU A 19 21.49 -0.55 -11.47
CA LEU A 19 22.66 -0.98 -12.24
C LEU A 19 22.43 -2.32 -12.95
N VAL A 20 21.67 -3.22 -12.33
CA VAL A 20 21.35 -4.55 -12.91
C VAL A 20 20.26 -4.43 -13.98
N VAL A 21 19.27 -3.56 -13.79
CA VAL A 21 18.17 -3.35 -14.76
C VAL A 21 18.65 -2.72 -16.06
N LEU A 22 19.61 -1.79 -16.01
CA LEU A 22 20.22 -1.21 -17.22
C LEU A 22 20.90 -2.29 -18.08
N LEU A 23 21.52 -3.29 -17.45
CA LEU A 23 22.19 -4.41 -18.13
C LEU A 23 21.21 -5.39 -18.79
N GLN A 24 19.99 -5.56 -18.25
CA GLN A 24 19.01 -6.55 -18.73
C GLN A 24 18.00 -6.00 -19.76
N SER A 25 18.05 -4.71 -20.06
CA SER A 25 17.14 -4.06 -21.02
C SER A 25 17.38 -4.43 -22.49
N LEU A 26 18.51 -5.07 -22.82
CA LEU A 26 18.89 -5.44 -24.19
C LEU A 26 18.19 -6.71 -24.74
N THR A 27 17.40 -7.45 -23.94
CA THR A 27 16.84 -8.75 -24.36
C THR A 27 15.31 -8.88 -24.37
N PHE A 28 14.52 -7.86 -23.99
CA PHE A 28 13.05 -7.99 -23.82
C PHE A 28 12.21 -7.14 -24.81
N ALA A 29 12.61 -7.06 -26.08
CA ALA A 29 11.86 -6.31 -27.09
C ALA A 29 10.59 -7.02 -27.63
N GLN A 30 10.25 -8.24 -27.20
CA GLN A 30 9.18 -9.01 -27.84
C GLN A 30 8.37 -9.86 -26.86
N ALA A 31 7.38 -9.27 -26.19
CA ALA A 31 6.04 -9.82 -25.98
C ALA A 31 5.26 -8.91 -25.03
N LEU A 32 4.10 -8.39 -25.46
CA LEU A 32 2.85 -8.21 -24.69
C LEU A 32 1.88 -7.35 -25.53
N HIS A 33 1.08 -8.00 -26.39
CA HIS A 33 -0.11 -7.38 -26.99
C HIS A 33 -1.25 -7.55 -25.98
N GLY A 34 -1.61 -6.46 -25.30
CA GLY A 34 -2.58 -6.47 -24.20
C GLY A 34 -4.04 -6.43 -24.64
N LYS A 35 -4.90 -7.09 -23.86
CA LYS A 35 -6.32 -6.75 -23.77
C LYS A 35 -6.71 -6.73 -22.29
N ALA A 36 -6.55 -5.57 -21.65
CA ALA A 36 -7.06 -5.33 -20.30
C ALA A 36 -8.44 -4.67 -20.43
N ASN A 37 -9.50 -5.40 -20.09
CA ASN A 37 -10.82 -4.80 -19.92
C ASN A 37 -11.47 -5.32 -18.64
N SER A 38 -11.25 -4.57 -17.58
CA SER A 38 -12.14 -4.46 -16.42
C SER A 38 -11.63 -3.25 -15.67
N LYS A 39 -12.40 -2.15 -15.60
CA LYS A 39 -12.11 -1.07 -14.67
C LYS A 39 -12.15 -1.68 -13.26
N PRO A 40 -11.01 -1.83 -12.54
CA PRO A 40 -11.09 -2.27 -11.16
C PRO A 40 -11.76 -1.13 -10.41
N ASN A 41 -12.95 -1.38 -9.87
CA ASN A 41 -13.55 -0.43 -8.96
C ASN A 41 -12.67 -0.45 -7.70
N ILE A 42 -11.93 0.63 -7.44
CA ILE A 42 -10.89 0.75 -6.39
C ILE A 42 -11.51 0.85 -4.98
N LEU A 43 -12.54 0.05 -4.71
CA LEU A 43 -13.50 0.31 -3.63
C LEU A 43 -12.91 0.04 -2.24
N SER A 44 -11.89 -0.82 -2.13
CA SER A 44 -11.24 -1.10 -0.83
C SER A 44 -10.36 0.07 -0.37
N LEU A 45 -9.59 0.68 -1.27
CA LEU A 45 -8.83 1.90 -1.00
C LEU A 45 -9.76 3.07 -0.70
N TRP A 46 -10.90 3.16 -1.40
CA TRP A 46 -11.95 4.12 -1.04
C TRP A 46 -12.48 3.89 0.39
N ASN A 47 -12.73 2.64 0.78
CA ASN A 47 -13.12 2.31 2.15
C ASN A 47 -12.04 2.69 3.17
N PHE A 48 -10.77 2.38 2.90
CA PHE A 48 -9.64 2.74 3.77
C PHE A 48 -9.53 4.25 3.94
N GLY A 49 -9.62 5.00 2.84
CA GLY A 49 -9.63 6.46 2.86
C GLY A 49 -10.78 7.04 3.70
N ARG A 50 -11.97 6.43 3.61
CA ARG A 50 -13.13 6.84 4.44
C ARG A 50 -13.00 6.43 5.91
N MET A 51 -12.41 5.27 6.21
CA MET A 51 -12.12 4.84 7.58
C MET A 51 -11.13 5.78 8.25
N GLY A 52 -10.04 6.15 7.56
CA GLY A 52 -9.11 7.13 8.10
C GLY A 52 -9.74 8.51 8.32
N LYS A 53 -10.63 8.97 7.43
CA LYS A 53 -11.39 10.21 7.69
C LYS A 53 -12.29 10.10 8.94
N CYS A 54 -12.89 8.94 9.18
CA CYS A 54 -13.72 8.68 10.37
C CYS A 54 -12.88 8.75 11.66
N VAL A 55 -11.77 8.01 11.69
CA VAL A 55 -10.95 7.78 12.90
C VAL A 55 -9.92 8.89 13.12
N LEU A 56 -9.17 9.25 12.07
CA LEU A 56 -8.04 10.17 12.12
C LEU A 56 -8.40 11.62 11.74
N LYS A 57 -9.61 11.86 11.22
CA LYS A 57 -10.08 13.17 10.70
C LYS A 57 -9.42 13.65 9.41
N TYR A 58 -8.54 12.86 8.82
CA TYR A 58 -7.93 13.15 7.51
C TYR A 58 -7.84 11.88 6.66
N ASN A 59 -7.52 12.05 5.38
CA ASN A 59 -7.33 10.92 4.47
C ASN A 59 -5.93 10.32 4.68
N PRO A 60 -5.78 9.03 5.03
CA PRO A 60 -4.48 8.41 5.32
C PRO A 60 -3.55 8.39 4.11
N PHE A 61 -4.07 8.55 2.88
CA PHE A 61 -3.25 8.65 1.68
C PHE A 61 -2.31 9.85 1.64
N ILE A 62 -2.47 10.84 2.54
CA ILE A 62 -1.46 11.90 2.69
C ILE A 62 -0.09 11.35 3.10
N PHE A 63 -0.02 10.18 3.71
CA PHE A 63 1.22 9.53 4.11
C PHE A 63 1.76 8.55 3.08
N ASN A 64 1.20 8.54 1.86
CA ASN A 64 1.80 7.75 0.80
C ASN A 64 3.21 8.29 0.49
N HIS A 65 4.18 7.39 0.40
CA HIS A 65 5.61 7.70 0.29
C HIS A 65 6.21 8.35 1.55
N TYR A 66 5.65 8.06 2.73
CA TYR A 66 6.26 8.41 4.01
C TYR A 66 7.06 7.24 4.57
N GLY A 67 8.25 7.51 5.11
CA GLY A 67 9.07 6.48 5.78
C GLY A 67 9.50 5.33 4.86
N CYS A 68 9.70 4.16 5.46
CA CYS A 68 10.11 2.95 4.75
C CYS A 68 8.93 2.04 4.38
N TRP A 69 7.77 2.22 5.01
CA TRP A 69 6.61 1.32 4.92
C TRP A 69 5.34 1.99 4.42
N CYS A 70 5.12 3.30 4.60
CA CYS A 70 3.87 3.91 4.15
C CYS A 70 3.82 4.13 2.63
N GLY A 71 3.33 3.14 1.88
CA GLY A 71 3.10 3.24 0.44
C GLY A 71 3.21 1.91 -0.29
N SER A 72 3.77 1.92 -1.50
CA SER A 72 4.05 0.69 -2.25
C SER A 72 5.36 0.06 -1.79
N GLY A 73 5.31 -1.20 -1.37
CA GLY A 73 6.48 -1.92 -0.86
C GLY A 73 6.54 -1.88 0.66
N GLY A 74 7.74 -2.02 1.22
CA GLY A 74 7.93 -2.07 2.67
C GLY A 74 9.18 -2.89 3.01
N GLY A 75 10.02 -2.37 3.88
CA GLY A 75 11.25 -3.03 4.29
C GLY A 75 12.04 -2.16 5.25
N TYR A 76 13.08 -2.74 5.87
CA TYR A 76 13.90 -2.08 6.90
C TYR A 76 13.15 -1.75 8.19
N ASP A 77 13.88 -1.15 9.13
CA ASP A 77 13.33 -0.71 10.39
C ASP A 77 12.48 0.56 10.19
N PRO A 78 11.29 0.64 10.80
CA PRO A 78 10.45 1.82 10.70
C PRO A 78 11.14 3.03 11.32
N ILE A 79 11.01 4.20 10.68
CA ILE A 79 11.71 5.42 11.11
C ILE A 79 11.05 6.11 12.30
N ASP A 80 9.75 5.87 12.51
CA ASP A 80 8.97 6.37 13.63
C ASP A 80 7.71 5.51 13.90
N GLU A 81 6.87 5.92 14.84
CA GLU A 81 5.65 5.17 15.19
C GLU A 81 4.58 5.22 14.08
N LEU A 82 4.58 6.26 13.22
CA LEU A 82 3.68 6.32 12.06
C LEU A 82 4.08 5.29 11.01
N ASP A 83 5.37 5.23 10.68
CA ASP A 83 5.93 4.25 9.74
C ASP A 83 5.76 2.82 10.25
N LYS A 84 5.88 2.61 11.56
CA LYS A 84 5.58 1.32 12.20
C LYS A 84 4.11 0.91 12.08
N CYS A 85 3.17 1.87 12.12
CA CYS A 85 1.76 1.56 11.84
C CYS A 85 1.59 1.05 10.40
N CYS A 86 2.30 1.64 9.44
CA CYS A 86 2.30 1.17 8.05
C CYS A 86 2.93 -0.22 7.93
N MET A 87 4.03 -0.50 8.62
CA MET A 87 4.63 -1.85 8.69
C MET A 87 3.63 -2.89 9.20
N ILE A 88 2.89 -2.58 10.27
CA ILE A 88 1.88 -3.49 10.84
C ILE A 88 0.74 -3.70 9.84
N HIS A 89 0.31 -2.64 9.16
CA HIS A 89 -0.72 -2.71 8.13
C HIS A 89 -0.31 -3.63 6.96
N ASP A 90 0.91 -3.48 6.45
CA ASP A 90 1.41 -4.29 5.35
C ASP A 90 1.56 -5.77 5.75
N LYS A 91 2.08 -6.04 6.96
CA LYS A 91 2.13 -7.41 7.51
C LYS A 91 0.74 -8.03 7.70
N CYS A 92 -0.27 -7.21 8.02
CA CYS A 92 -1.67 -7.67 8.08
C CYS A 92 -2.17 -8.08 6.68
N TYR A 93 -1.80 -7.33 5.65
CA TYR A 93 -2.07 -7.71 4.27
C TYR A 93 -1.34 -9.00 3.90
N ASP A 94 -0.04 -9.11 4.15
CA ASP A 94 0.73 -10.33 3.85
C ASP A 94 0.09 -11.56 4.51
N ALA A 95 -0.22 -11.47 5.82
CA ALA A 95 -0.86 -12.55 6.55
C ALA A 95 -2.22 -12.95 5.98
N ALA A 96 -3.01 -12.02 5.45
CA ALA A 96 -4.29 -12.31 4.81
C ALA A 96 -4.16 -13.03 3.46
N VAL A 97 -3.09 -12.75 2.71
CA VAL A 97 -2.76 -13.51 1.48
C VAL A 97 -2.23 -14.89 1.85
N ASP A 98 -1.29 -14.98 2.79
CA ASP A 98 -0.67 -16.23 3.23
C ASP A 98 -1.70 -17.20 3.80
N SER A 99 -2.68 -16.68 4.55
CA SER A 99 -3.80 -17.46 5.10
C SER A 99 -4.87 -17.80 4.07
N LYS A 100 -4.69 -17.44 2.78
CA LYS A 100 -5.64 -17.66 1.67
C LYS A 100 -7.01 -17.03 1.90
N ILE A 101 -7.12 -16.05 2.81
CA ILE A 101 -8.35 -15.25 3.00
C ILE A 101 -8.56 -14.33 1.79
N CYS A 102 -7.46 -13.85 1.21
CA CYS A 102 -7.43 -13.04 0.01
C CYS A 102 -6.69 -13.79 -1.11
N SER A 103 -7.21 -13.74 -2.34
CA SER A 103 -6.67 -14.46 -3.50
C SER A 103 -5.34 -13.89 -4.04
N GLY A 104 -4.84 -12.81 -3.45
CA GLY A 104 -3.57 -12.18 -3.79
C GLY A 104 -3.56 -10.71 -3.37
N THR A 105 -2.40 -10.08 -3.48
CA THR A 105 -2.17 -8.68 -3.06
C THR A 105 -3.11 -7.70 -3.77
N LEU A 106 -3.35 -7.86 -5.08
CA LEU A 106 -4.28 -7.00 -5.82
C LEU A 106 -5.70 -7.03 -5.22
N TRP A 107 -6.15 -8.20 -4.76
CA TRP A 107 -7.48 -8.36 -4.18
C TRP A 107 -7.68 -7.44 -2.97
N GLN A 108 -6.63 -7.19 -2.19
CA GLN A 108 -6.69 -6.35 -1.00
C GLN A 108 -6.95 -4.88 -1.32
N TYR A 109 -6.53 -4.43 -2.51
CA TYR A 109 -6.70 -3.06 -2.99
C TYR A 109 -8.01 -2.82 -3.77
N VAL A 110 -8.74 -3.89 -4.11
CA VAL A 110 -9.99 -3.79 -4.90
C VAL A 110 -11.21 -4.37 -4.20
N ALA A 111 -11.03 -5.33 -3.28
CA ALA A 111 -12.13 -6.03 -2.63
C ALA A 111 -12.91 -5.14 -1.66
N MET A 112 -14.22 -5.05 -1.88
CA MET A 112 -15.10 -4.38 -0.91
C MET A 112 -15.27 -5.19 0.37
N TYR A 113 -15.27 -4.47 1.47
CA TYR A 113 -15.67 -4.93 2.79
C TYR A 113 -16.72 -3.97 3.39
N LYS A 114 -17.57 -4.50 4.26
CA LYS A 114 -18.61 -3.74 4.97
C LYS A 114 -18.05 -3.22 6.28
N TRP A 115 -18.29 -1.96 6.58
CA TRP A 115 -17.83 -1.31 7.79
C TRP A 115 -18.73 -0.11 8.11
N LYS A 116 -18.75 0.30 9.38
CA LYS A 116 -19.47 1.48 9.85
C LYS A 116 -18.58 2.39 10.70
N CYS A 117 -18.89 3.68 10.70
CA CYS A 117 -18.30 4.68 11.58
C CYS A 117 -19.30 5.03 12.67
N VAL A 118 -18.95 4.84 13.94
CA VAL A 118 -19.75 5.29 15.09
C VAL A 118 -18.81 6.01 16.04
N ASP A 119 -19.10 7.26 16.39
CA ASP A 119 -18.32 8.08 17.32
C ASP A 119 -16.80 8.05 17.05
N HIS A 120 -16.41 8.31 15.80
CA HIS A 120 -15.02 8.29 15.33
C HIS A 120 -14.30 6.95 15.49
N THR A 121 -15.05 5.86 15.62
CA THR A 121 -14.55 4.49 15.70
C THR A 121 -15.04 3.70 14.49
N ALA A 122 -14.13 3.00 13.83
CA ALA A 122 -14.44 2.12 12.71
C ALA A 122 -14.78 0.70 13.21
N PHE A 123 -15.92 0.17 12.78
CA PHE A 123 -16.35 -1.19 13.09
C PHE A 123 -16.47 -2.01 11.80
N CYS A 124 -15.78 -3.14 11.75
CA CYS A 124 -15.95 -4.12 10.67
C CYS A 124 -17.30 -4.83 10.82
N GLU A 125 -18.05 -4.94 9.73
CA GLU A 125 -19.28 -5.71 9.70
C GLU A 125 -19.00 -7.08 9.08
N ARG A 126 -19.52 -8.15 9.71
CA ARG A 126 -19.44 -9.49 9.13
C ARG A 126 -20.24 -9.52 7.82
N LYS A 127 -19.69 -10.22 6.84
CA LYS A 127 -20.20 -10.21 5.47
C LYS A 127 -21.52 -10.96 5.35
#